data_AF-A0A9P1E1F2-F1
#
_entry.id   AF-A0A9P1E1F2-F1
#
_cell.length_a   1.000
_cell.length_b   1.000
_cell.length_c   1.000
_cell.angle_alpha   90.00
_cell.angle_beta   90.00
_cell.angle_gamma   90.00
#
_symmetry.space_group_name_H-M   'P 1'
#
loop_
_entity.id
_entity.type
_entity.pdbx_description
1 polymer ?
#
loop_
_entity_poly.entity_id
_entity_poly.type
_entity_poly.pdbx_seq_one_letter_code
_entity_poly.pdbx_strand_id
1 'polypeptide(L)'
;MVYLHTSDTTLAVRLKEAAHEPKNDADALHRIFITSQVEVLSSLEDEQIEGIPYTGEYAIQGGSKVWIGVSRAKGEKCERCWNYSPQVGSFDDHPSLCSRCHDVVTK
;
A
#
# COMPACT_ATOMS: atom_id res chain seq x y z
N MET A 1 2.45 -2.98 5.42
CA MET A 1 1.21 -2.75 4.69
C MET A 1 0.42 -1.73 5.47
N VAL A 2 -0.11 -0.71 4.79
CA VAL A 2 -1.05 0.25 5.36
C VAL A 2 -2.42 0.01 4.76
N TYR A 3 -3.44 -0.08 5.59
CA TYR A 3 -4.83 -0.20 5.19
C TYR A 3 -5.54 1.12 5.49
N LEU A 4 -6.39 1.56 4.57
CA LEU A 4 -7.19 2.76 4.73
C LEU A 4 -8.66 2.44 4.51
N HIS A 5 -9.52 3.02 5.33
CA HIS A 5 -10.96 3.05 5.08
C HIS A 5 -11.51 4.43 5.46
N THR A 6 -12.53 4.89 4.74
CA THR A 6 -13.24 6.14 5.05
C THR A 6 -14.68 6.02 4.58
N SER A 7 -15.61 6.56 5.37
CA SER A 7 -17.02 6.70 4.98
C SER A 7 -17.26 7.86 4.01
N ASP A 8 -16.29 8.76 3.85
CA ASP A 8 -16.33 9.83 2.87
C ASP A 8 -16.12 9.27 1.46
N THR A 9 -17.19 9.26 0.66
CA THR A 9 -17.18 8.69 -0.69
C THR A 9 -16.21 9.41 -1.63
N THR A 10 -16.07 10.73 -1.51
CA THR A 10 -15.17 11.52 -2.36
C THR A 10 -13.72 11.19 -2.05
N LEU A 11 -13.37 11.12 -0.76
CA LEU A 11 -12.04 10.73 -0.34
C LEU A 11 -11.73 9.26 -0.69
N ALA A 12 -12.70 8.35 -0.50
CA ALA A 12 -12.54 6.95 -0.84
C ALA A 12 -12.19 6.75 -2.32
N VAL A 13 -12.87 7.45 -3.23
CA VAL A 13 -12.57 7.42 -4.67
C VAL A 13 -11.14 7.90 -4.93
N ARG A 14 -10.76 9.06 -4.38
CA ARG A 14 -9.41 9.63 -4.59
C ARG A 14 -8.30 8.72 -4.04
N LEU A 15 -8.52 8.08 -2.89
CA LEU A 15 -7.56 7.12 -2.34
C LEU A 15 -7.45 5.86 -3.21
N LYS A 16 -8.57 5.34 -3.73
CA LYS A 16 -8.55 4.18 -4.63
C LYS A 16 -7.83 4.48 -5.94
N GLU A 17 -8.05 5.64 -6.53
CA GLU A 17 -7.34 6.12 -7.72
C GLU A 17 -5.82 6.21 -7.44
N ALA A 18 -5.42 6.85 -6.35
CA ALA A 18 -4.00 6.96 -5.98
C ALA A 18 -3.34 5.62 -5.60
N ALA A 19 -4.13 4.61 -5.20
CA ALA A 19 -3.63 3.27 -4.89
C ALA A 19 -3.42 2.40 -6.15
N HIS A 20 -4.33 2.46 -7.12
CA HIS A 20 -4.36 1.53 -8.27
C HIS A 20 -3.91 2.16 -9.58
N GLU A 21 -4.23 3.44 -9.81
CA GLU A 21 -3.99 4.15 -11.06
C GLU A 21 -3.40 5.56 -10.80
N PRO A 22 -2.23 5.64 -10.13
CA PRO A 22 -1.63 6.94 -9.86
C PRO A 22 -1.20 7.60 -11.18
N LYS A 23 -1.47 8.91 -11.31
CA LYS A 23 -1.14 9.69 -12.53
C LYS A 23 0.32 9.58 -12.93
N ASN A 24 1.20 9.45 -11.94
CA ASN A 24 2.58 9.09 -12.12
C ASN A 24 3.04 8.23 -10.93
N ASP A 25 4.21 7.63 -11.10
CA ASP A 25 4.79 6.71 -10.12
C ASP A 25 5.07 7.35 -8.74
N ALA A 26 5.28 8.67 -8.66
CA ALA A 26 5.45 9.40 -7.40
C ALA A 26 4.13 9.63 -6.64
N ASP A 27 2.99 9.64 -7.35
CA ASP A 27 1.67 9.84 -6.76
C ASP A 27 1.08 8.56 -6.13
N ALA A 28 1.77 7.42 -6.27
CA ALA A 28 1.35 6.17 -5.69
C ALA A 28 1.35 6.26 -4.15
N LEU A 29 0.24 5.87 -3.49
CA LEU A 29 0.09 6.05 -2.04
C LEU A 29 1.22 5.43 -1.21
N HIS A 30 1.72 4.26 -1.62
CA HIS A 30 2.81 3.59 -0.92
C HIS A 30 4.09 4.45 -0.88
N ARG A 31 4.31 5.30 -1.88
CA ARG A 31 5.44 6.24 -1.88
C ARG A 31 5.19 7.46 -1.03
N ILE A 32 3.98 8.00 -1.06
CA ILE A 32 3.61 9.15 -0.23
C ILE A 32 3.77 8.78 1.26
N PHE A 33 3.37 7.57 1.63
CA PHE A 33 3.48 7.09 3.00
C PHE A 33 4.83 6.46 3.34
N ILE A 34 5.75 6.32 2.37
CA ILE A 34 7.05 5.66 2.56
C ILE A 34 6.89 4.25 3.13
N THR A 35 5.95 3.50 2.54
CA THR A 35 5.64 2.11 2.92
C THR A 35 5.67 1.22 1.68
N SER A 36 5.77 -0.10 1.88
CA SER A 36 5.88 -1.00 0.73
C SER A 36 4.58 -1.24 -0.01
N GLN A 37 3.44 -1.21 0.69
CA GLN A 37 2.13 -1.56 0.14
C GLN A 37 1.05 -0.76 0.88
N VAL A 38 0.03 -0.33 0.14
CA VAL A 38 -1.17 0.34 0.65
C VAL A 38 -2.40 -0.32 0.04
N GLU A 39 -3.42 -0.54 0.85
CA GLU A 39 -4.70 -1.11 0.45
C GLU A 39 -5.85 -0.23 0.94
N VAL A 40 -6.82 0.07 0.08
CA VAL A 40 -7.99 0.89 0.42
C VAL A 40 -9.22 -0.02 0.51
N LEU A 41 -9.68 -0.27 1.73
CA LEU A 41 -10.77 -1.17 2.04
C LEU A 41 -12.13 -0.51 1.75
N SER A 42 -13.05 -1.27 1.14
CA SER A 42 -14.42 -0.83 0.88
C SER A 42 -15.30 -0.80 2.13
N SER A 43 -15.00 -1.66 3.10
CA SER A 43 -15.74 -1.87 4.35
C SER A 43 -14.76 -2.24 5.47
N LEU A 44 -15.25 -2.18 6.71
CA LEU A 44 -14.55 -2.64 7.91
C LEU A 44 -15.32 -3.80 8.51
N GLU A 45 -15.33 -4.93 7.82
CA GLU A 45 -15.91 -6.18 8.32
C GLU A 45 -14.94 -6.83 9.31
N ASP A 46 -15.46 -7.43 10.39
CA ASP A 46 -14.66 -7.93 11.52
C ASP A 46 -13.54 -8.90 11.06
N GLU A 47 -13.80 -9.76 10.08
CA GLU A 47 -12.82 -10.69 9.53
C GLU A 47 -11.63 -9.99 8.84
N GLN A 48 -11.85 -8.81 8.26
CA GLN A 48 -10.80 -8.04 7.59
C GLN A 48 -9.89 -7.33 8.58
N ILE A 49 -10.44 -6.96 9.75
CA ILE A 49 -9.73 -6.18 10.77
C ILE A 49 -9.02 -7.06 11.80
N GLU A 50 -9.52 -8.27 12.07
CA GLU A 50 -8.95 -9.19 13.07
C GLU A 50 -7.48 -9.54 12.79
N GLY A 51 -7.08 -9.57 11.51
CA GLY A 51 -5.70 -9.82 11.09
C GLY A 51 -4.75 -8.61 11.16
N ILE A 52 -5.22 -7.43 11.58
CA ILE A 52 -4.46 -6.18 11.52
C ILE A 52 -4.04 -5.77 12.94
N PRO A 53 -2.75 -5.90 13.31
CA PRO A 53 -2.30 -5.77 14.69
C PRO A 53 -2.33 -4.34 15.25
N TYR A 54 -2.32 -3.33 14.39
CA TYR A 54 -2.34 -1.93 14.79
C TYR A 54 -3.41 -1.20 14.03
N THR A 55 -4.32 -0.55 14.75
CA THR A 55 -5.45 0.16 14.17
C THR A 55 -5.64 1.51 14.86
N GLY A 56 -6.25 2.45 14.16
CA GLY A 56 -6.57 3.77 14.68
C GLY A 56 -7.59 4.47 13.80
N GLU A 57 -8.22 5.49 14.35
CA GLU A 57 -9.21 6.30 13.64
C GLU A 57 -8.91 7.79 13.88
N TYR A 58 -9.05 8.60 12.83
CA TYR A 58 -8.85 10.03 12.91
C TYR A 58 -10.02 10.78 12.25
N ALA A 59 -10.53 11.79 12.95
CA ALA A 59 -11.57 12.67 12.43
C ALA A 59 -10.96 13.71 11.49
N ILE A 60 -11.48 13.78 10.26
CA ILE A 60 -11.06 14.77 9.26
C ILE A 60 -12.08 15.91 9.18
N GLN A 61 -11.71 16.98 8.47
CA GLN A 61 -12.61 18.11 8.23
C GLN A 61 -13.92 17.63 7.58
N GLY A 62 -15.04 18.17 8.02
CA GLY A 62 -16.37 17.74 7.58
C GLY A 62 -17.00 16.66 8.45
N GLY A 63 -16.33 16.20 9.52
CA GLY A 63 -16.89 15.21 10.46
C GLY A 63 -16.77 13.76 9.99
N SER A 64 -16.29 13.54 8.77
CA SER A 64 -15.90 12.22 8.28
C SER A 64 -14.74 11.65 9.09
N LYS A 65 -14.56 10.34 9.02
CA LYS A 65 -13.47 9.64 9.72
C LYS A 65 -12.68 8.79 8.76
N VAL A 66 -11.38 8.73 9.01
CA VAL A 66 -10.46 7.81 8.34
C VAL A 66 -10.00 6.79 9.34
N TRP A 67 -10.28 5.52 9.06
CA TRP A 67 -9.71 4.39 9.76
C TRP A 67 -8.41 3.97 9.08
N ILE A 68 -7.41 3.64 9.89
CA ILE A 68 -6.07 3.30 9.47
C ILE A 68 -5.68 1.98 10.14
N GLY A 69 -5.19 1.04 9.35
CA GLY A 69 -4.62 -0.22 9.81
C GLY A 69 -3.17 -0.36 9.40
N VAL A 70 -2.34 -1.00 10.22
CA VAL A 70 -0.94 -1.28 9.88
C VAL A 70 -0.61 -2.73 10.22
N SER A 71 -0.01 -3.42 9.24
CA SER A 71 0.53 -4.77 9.41
C SER A 71 1.88 -4.91 8.69
N ARG A 72 2.54 -6.06 8.84
CA ARG A 72 3.76 -6.36 8.08
C ARG A 72 3.42 -6.47 6.59
N ALA A 73 4.24 -5.85 5.73
CA ALA A 73 4.07 -5.96 4.28
C ALA A 73 4.30 -7.40 3.81
N LYS A 74 3.63 -7.81 2.72
CA LYS A 74 3.74 -9.15 2.14
C LYS A 74 5.01 -9.29 1.27
N GLY A 75 5.50 -10.51 1.15
CA GLY A 75 6.67 -10.85 0.33
C GLY A 75 8.00 -10.58 1.03
N GLU A 76 9.05 -10.43 0.23
CA GLU A 76 10.43 -10.29 0.71
C GLU A 76 11.01 -8.91 0.41
N LYS A 77 12.05 -8.52 1.15
CA LYS A 77 12.72 -7.22 0.99
C LYS A 77 13.53 -7.20 -0.31
N CYS A 78 13.25 -6.24 -1.19
CA CYS A 78 14.10 -5.95 -2.35
C CYS A 78 15.41 -5.28 -1.91
N GLU A 79 16.58 -5.79 -2.33
CA GLU A 79 17.88 -5.26 -1.88
C GLU A 79 18.25 -3.90 -2.48
N ARG A 80 17.60 -3.48 -3.57
CA ARG A 80 17.88 -2.19 -4.23
C ARG A 80 17.04 -1.02 -3.71
N CYS A 81 15.75 -1.24 -3.50
CA CYS A 81 14.83 -0.17 -3.06
C CYS A 81 14.27 -0.36 -1.65
N TRP A 82 14.64 -1.45 -0.98
CA TRP A 82 14.23 -1.82 0.39
C TRP A 82 12.73 -1.93 0.62
N ASN A 83 11.92 -1.93 -0.43
CA ASN A 83 10.50 -2.24 -0.34
C ASN A 83 10.28 -3.74 -0.34
N TYR A 84 9.30 -4.19 0.44
CA TYR A 84 8.83 -5.56 0.43
C TYR A 84 7.90 -5.80 -0.76
N SER A 85 8.15 -6.85 -1.53
CA SER A 85 7.31 -7.22 -2.68
C SER A 85 7.16 -8.73 -2.80
N PRO A 86 5.96 -9.25 -3.11
CA PRO A 86 5.75 -10.66 -3.43
C PRO A 86 6.47 -11.13 -4.69
N GLN A 87 6.99 -10.20 -5.51
CA GLN A 87 7.69 -10.50 -6.76
C GLN A 87 9.21 -10.61 -6.60
N VAL A 88 9.76 -10.40 -5.39
CA VAL A 88 11.16 -10.73 -5.12
C VAL A 88 11.32 -12.25 -5.23
N GLY A 89 12.33 -12.69 -5.98
CA GLY A 89 12.55 -14.11 -6.31
C GLY A 89 11.95 -14.55 -7.65
N SER A 90 11.25 -13.66 -8.38
CA SER A 90 10.62 -14.01 -9.67
C SER A 90 11.56 -13.98 -10.88
N PHE A 91 12.81 -13.53 -10.72
CA PHE A 91 13.77 -13.34 -11.82
C PHE A 91 15.08 -14.07 -11.52
N ASP A 92 15.50 -14.99 -12.39
CA ASP A 92 16.69 -15.83 -12.16
C ASP A 92 18.01 -15.04 -12.22
N ASP A 93 18.08 -14.00 -13.04
CA ASP A 93 19.25 -13.13 -13.22
C ASP A 93 19.43 -12.15 -12.04
N HIS A 94 18.33 -11.72 -11.42
CA HIS A 94 18.32 -10.82 -10.27
C HIS A 94 17.28 -11.24 -9.20
N PRO A 95 17.50 -12.36 -8.49
CA PRO A 95 16.49 -12.96 -7.61
C PRO A 95 16.18 -12.13 -6.36
N SER A 96 17.05 -11.20 -5.98
CA SER A 96 16.83 -10.31 -4.82
C SER A 96 16.10 -9.00 -5.17
N LEU A 97 15.68 -8.81 -6.44
CA LEU A 97 15.04 -7.59 -6.92
C LEU A 97 13.53 -7.78 -7.12
N CYS A 98 12.78 -6.72 -6.85
CA CYS A 98 11.39 -6.60 -7.31
C CYS A 98 11.34 -6.17 -8.78
N SER A 99 10.20 -6.39 -9.45
CA SER A 99 9.97 -6.01 -10.87
C SER A 99 10.45 -4.60 -11.21
N ARG A 100 10.03 -3.58 -10.45
CA ARG A 100 10.47 -2.19 -10.67
C ARG A 100 11.99 -2.04 -10.71
N CYS A 101 12.70 -2.75 -9.84
CA CYS A 101 14.16 -2.67 -9.80
C CYS A 101 14.81 -3.50 -10.89
N HIS A 102 14.26 -4.67 -11.20
CA HIS A 102 14.67 -5.50 -12.33
C HIS A 102 14.58 -4.72 -13.64
N ASP A 103 13.43 -4.14 -13.95
CA ASP A 103 13.17 -3.32 -15.15
C ASP A 103 14.14 -2.14 -15.33
N VAL A 104 14.76 -1.67 -14.26
CA VAL A 104 15.71 -0.55 -14.31
C VAL A 104 17.13 -1.03 -14.58
N VAL A 105 17.49 -2.24 -14.16
CA VAL A 105 18.87 -2.76 -14.29
C VAL A 105 19.04 -3.65 -15.52
N THR A 106 17.95 -4.13 -16.13
CA THR A 106 17.95 -4.96 -17.33
C THR A 106 17.61 -4.19 -18.62
N LYS A 107 17.46 -2.88 -18.51
CA LYS A 107 17.32 -1.97 -19.66
C LYS A 107 18.64 -1.65 -20.34
#